data_AF-A0A2H3TU99-F1
#
_entry.id   AF-A0A2H3TU99-F1
#
_cell.length_a   1.000
_cell.length_b   1.000
_cell.length_c   1.000
_cell.angle_alpha   90.00
_cell.angle_beta   90.00
_cell.angle_gamma   90.00
#
_symmetry.space_group_name_H-M   'P 1'
#
loop_
_entity.id
_entity.type
_entity.pdbx_description
1 polymer ?
#
loop_
_entity_poly.entity_id
_entity_poly.type
_entity_poly.pdbx_seq_one_letter_code
_entity_poly.pdbx_strand_id
1 'polypeptide(L)'
;MASFDGKTIAITGAASGIGLAVAKLLASRRAQLSLADMNKAGLEAALKSIPGDGHIITQVDVRDSQEVNTWIEKTVAVFGKLNGAVNMAGVFTHGTCLRDETDDKWDFIMGVNARGVFNCLRAELNHIKSGGSIVSAASVDGQAGFANASVYCASKHAVIGMSRSAAKENENIRINCVAPGSVRTPMMEGEGMAEAVEAEVALQVQKRPAEPHEIANVIAFLLSEEASFVTGAVYNVDGGWILKSRLQQPVRVAILDCDYVVPKVAETWGPTYSSIFAHRLQAVNKTLGSDKILEISAFDIIKDEYPNPNDFDAFLITGSIKGVYDKDTWIARLKSFIQENYQYYQHVRLFGACFGHQIISEALLERYGVIVEKDPKGYEVGIHKVALNPEFAAHFSHVLSLPDGDGLRMQFAHGDHVRFETSWPESWMSIGSTPHCTVQGIYQPGRVLTFQGHFEFDEEISTETIKYFFTPERGFMPEQTQAALDQIRGKDDSEEAAKVLHAFFTGSNDE
;
A
#
# COMPACT_ATOMS: atom_id res chain seq x y z
N MET A 1 -20.71 8.34 -28.62
CA MET A 1 -21.20 8.75 -27.29
C MET A 1 -22.72 8.61 -27.29
N ALA A 2 -23.30 8.03 -26.25
CA ALA A 2 -24.74 7.88 -26.11
C ALA A 2 -25.50 9.19 -26.34
N SER A 3 -26.55 9.13 -27.16
CA SER A 3 -27.49 10.23 -27.35
C SER A 3 -28.47 10.31 -26.18
N PHE A 4 -28.84 11.53 -25.78
CA PHE A 4 -29.89 11.79 -24.79
C PHE A 4 -31.11 12.45 -25.43
N ASP A 5 -31.24 12.33 -26.75
CA ASP A 5 -32.39 12.89 -27.47
C ASP A 5 -33.70 12.30 -26.93
N GLY A 6 -34.65 13.19 -26.67
CA GLY A 6 -35.91 12.84 -26.03
C GLY A 6 -35.79 12.30 -24.60
N LYS A 7 -34.65 12.44 -23.91
CA LYS A 7 -34.52 12.09 -22.47
C LYS A 7 -34.65 13.35 -21.61
N THR A 8 -35.43 13.27 -20.53
CA THR A 8 -35.57 14.34 -19.54
C THR A 8 -34.80 13.99 -18.27
N ILE A 9 -33.87 14.85 -17.85
CA ILE A 9 -32.99 14.64 -16.70
C ILE A 9 -33.13 15.78 -15.69
N ALA A 10 -33.37 15.44 -14.43
CA ALA A 10 -33.36 16.38 -13.31
C ALA A 10 -31.95 16.44 -12.67
N ILE A 11 -31.44 17.62 -12.33
CA ILE A 11 -30.09 17.80 -11.77
C ILE A 11 -30.14 18.78 -10.59
N THR A 12 -29.75 18.33 -9.40
CA THR A 12 -29.49 19.23 -8.26
C THR A 12 -28.02 19.64 -8.22
N GLY A 13 -27.68 20.77 -7.58
CA GLY A 13 -26.30 21.30 -7.57
C GLY A 13 -25.84 21.79 -8.95
N ALA A 14 -26.79 22.23 -9.78
CA ALA A 14 -26.55 22.52 -11.20
C ALA A 14 -25.92 23.90 -11.45
N ALA A 15 -25.82 24.76 -10.44
CA ALA A 15 -25.31 26.12 -10.63
C ALA A 15 -23.80 26.19 -10.88
N SER A 16 -23.02 25.18 -10.46
CA SER A 16 -21.56 25.19 -10.58
C SER A 16 -20.92 23.79 -10.58
N GLY A 17 -19.59 23.74 -10.64
CA GLY A 17 -18.80 22.52 -10.45
C GLY A 17 -19.22 21.34 -11.34
N ILE A 18 -19.29 20.16 -10.74
CA ILE A 18 -19.64 18.90 -11.42
C ILE A 18 -21.07 18.95 -11.97
N GLY A 19 -22.03 19.49 -11.22
CA GLY A 19 -23.43 19.55 -11.66
C GLY A 19 -23.61 20.38 -12.92
N LEU A 20 -22.93 21.54 -13.01
CA LEU A 20 -22.91 22.36 -14.22
C LEU A 20 -22.22 21.65 -15.40
N ALA A 21 -21.13 20.92 -15.14
CA ALA A 21 -20.43 20.17 -16.18
C ALA A 21 -21.31 19.04 -16.76
N VAL A 22 -22.06 18.34 -15.89
CA VAL A 22 -23.08 17.35 -16.30
C VAL A 22 -24.18 18.03 -17.13
N ALA A 23 -24.71 19.16 -16.68
CA ALA A 23 -25.74 19.90 -17.42
C ALA A 23 -25.26 20.27 -18.83
N LYS A 24 -24.07 20.87 -18.96
CA LYS A 24 -23.46 21.19 -20.27
C LYS A 24 -23.32 19.96 -21.16
N LEU A 25 -22.82 18.86 -20.61
CA LEU A 25 -22.60 17.63 -21.37
C LEU A 25 -23.93 17.01 -21.85
N LEU A 26 -24.92 16.86 -20.97
CA LEU A 26 -26.20 16.26 -21.32
C LEU A 26 -27.01 17.14 -22.29
N ALA A 27 -26.99 18.45 -22.10
CA ALA A 27 -27.60 19.41 -23.03
C ALA A 27 -26.97 19.34 -24.42
N SER A 28 -25.63 19.24 -24.51
CA SER A 28 -24.92 19.04 -25.78
C SER A 28 -25.30 17.73 -26.49
N ARG A 29 -25.84 16.76 -25.75
CA ARG A 29 -26.35 15.47 -26.23
C ARG A 29 -27.87 15.44 -26.38
N ARG A 30 -28.53 16.61 -26.39
CA ARG A 30 -29.96 16.84 -26.63
C ARG A 30 -30.91 16.38 -25.51
N ALA A 31 -30.40 16.23 -24.28
CA ALA A 31 -31.26 16.03 -23.12
C ALA A 31 -32.11 17.28 -22.84
N GLN A 32 -33.36 17.10 -22.43
CA GLN A 32 -34.14 18.16 -21.76
C GLN A 32 -33.77 18.17 -20.27
N LEU A 33 -33.51 19.34 -19.72
CA LEU A 33 -32.94 19.46 -18.37
C LEU A 33 -33.84 20.27 -17.45
N SER A 34 -34.00 19.77 -16.23
CA SER A 34 -34.55 20.50 -15.09
C SER A 34 -33.43 20.72 -14.09
N LEU A 35 -32.99 21.96 -13.93
CA LEU A 35 -31.84 22.32 -13.10
C LEU A 35 -32.31 22.92 -11.77
N ALA A 36 -31.76 22.42 -10.67
CA ALA A 36 -32.03 22.88 -9.32
C ALA A 36 -30.76 23.19 -8.54
N ASP A 37 -30.85 24.23 -7.73
CA ASP A 37 -29.80 24.73 -6.84
C ASP A 37 -30.40 25.76 -5.87
N MET A 38 -29.71 26.04 -4.77
CA MET A 38 -30.05 27.15 -3.88
C MET A 38 -29.59 28.50 -4.43
N ASN A 39 -28.53 28.51 -5.24
CA ASN A 39 -27.99 29.71 -5.86
C ASN A 39 -28.75 30.07 -7.14
N LYS A 40 -29.80 30.89 -7.00
CA LYS A 40 -30.61 31.35 -8.12
C LYS A 40 -29.81 32.07 -9.22
N ALA A 41 -28.89 32.97 -8.85
CA ALA A 41 -28.08 33.70 -9.83
C ALA A 41 -27.15 32.74 -10.59
N GLY A 42 -26.58 31.76 -9.90
CA GLY A 42 -25.79 30.69 -10.50
C GLY A 42 -26.60 29.82 -11.46
N LEU A 43 -27.85 29.48 -11.12
CA LEU A 43 -28.75 28.76 -12.04
C LEU A 43 -29.07 29.56 -13.30
N GLU A 44 -29.33 30.86 -13.18
CA GLU A 44 -29.60 31.73 -14.32
C GLU A 44 -28.37 31.83 -15.25
N ALA A 45 -27.17 31.86 -14.68
CA ALA A 45 -25.92 31.80 -15.45
C ALA A 45 -25.70 30.41 -16.08
N ALA A 46 -25.98 29.33 -15.34
CA ALA A 46 -25.90 27.96 -15.83
C ALA A 46 -26.81 27.75 -17.05
N LEU A 47 -28.08 28.17 -16.96
CA LEU A 47 -29.07 28.07 -18.04
C LEU A 47 -28.58 28.77 -19.32
N LYS A 48 -27.96 29.96 -19.19
CA LYS A 48 -27.39 30.69 -20.35
C LYS A 48 -26.16 30.02 -20.95
N SER A 49 -25.48 29.15 -20.20
CA SER A 49 -24.22 28.52 -20.58
C SER A 49 -24.36 27.13 -21.19
N ILE A 50 -25.55 26.53 -21.13
CA ILE A 50 -25.84 25.22 -21.71
C ILE A 50 -26.46 25.37 -23.11
N PRO A 51 -26.13 24.49 -24.07
CA PRO A 51 -26.70 24.55 -25.41
C PRO A 51 -28.12 23.96 -25.45
N GLY A 52 -28.98 24.53 -26.31
CA GLY A 52 -30.36 24.06 -26.49
C GLY A 52 -31.38 24.90 -25.73
N ASP A 53 -32.64 24.75 -26.14
CA ASP A 53 -33.78 25.49 -25.59
C ASP A 53 -34.70 24.55 -24.79
N GLY A 54 -35.59 25.13 -23.98
CA GLY A 54 -36.61 24.39 -23.25
C GLY A 54 -36.14 23.76 -21.94
N HIS A 55 -34.89 23.98 -21.53
CA HIS A 55 -34.47 23.66 -20.17
C HIS A 55 -35.18 24.56 -19.15
N ILE A 56 -35.45 24.05 -17.95
CA ILE A 56 -36.05 24.83 -16.86
C ILE A 56 -35.12 24.89 -15.66
N ILE A 57 -35.22 25.99 -14.92
CA ILE A 57 -34.54 26.17 -13.64
C ILE A 57 -35.56 26.32 -12.50
N THR A 58 -35.21 25.82 -11.32
CA THR A 58 -36.00 26.01 -10.09
C THR A 58 -35.04 26.18 -8.91
N GLN A 59 -35.23 27.22 -8.10
CA GLN A 59 -34.50 27.34 -6.85
C GLN A 59 -35.09 26.33 -5.85
N VAL A 60 -34.24 25.47 -5.29
CA VAL A 60 -34.67 24.37 -4.40
C VAL A 60 -33.66 24.18 -3.28
N ASP A 61 -34.13 24.17 -2.04
CA ASP A 61 -33.40 23.62 -0.92
C ASP A 61 -33.65 22.11 -0.84
N VAL A 62 -32.64 21.30 -1.16
CA VAL A 62 -32.79 19.84 -1.14
C VAL A 62 -33.14 19.29 0.25
N ARG A 63 -32.89 20.05 1.32
CA ARG A 63 -33.29 19.68 2.69
C ARG A 63 -34.80 19.66 2.88
N ASP A 64 -35.52 20.49 2.14
CA ASP A 64 -36.98 20.59 2.17
C ASP A 64 -37.61 19.60 1.19
N SER A 65 -38.26 18.57 1.73
CA SER A 65 -38.93 17.57 0.89
C SER A 65 -40.10 18.11 0.07
N GLN A 66 -40.78 19.17 0.53
CA GLN A 66 -41.90 19.76 -0.19
C GLN A 66 -41.41 20.53 -1.41
N GLU A 67 -40.31 21.27 -1.28
CA GLU A 67 -39.68 21.95 -2.43
C GLU A 67 -39.18 20.94 -3.46
N VAL A 68 -38.52 19.87 -3.02
CA VAL A 68 -38.05 18.79 -3.92
C VAL A 68 -39.22 18.12 -4.64
N ASN A 69 -40.29 17.76 -3.95
CA ASN A 69 -41.49 17.18 -4.57
C ASN A 69 -42.09 18.13 -5.61
N THR A 70 -42.27 19.40 -5.25
CA THR A 70 -42.83 20.43 -6.14
C THR A 70 -41.97 20.61 -7.39
N TRP A 71 -40.65 20.58 -7.26
CA TRP A 71 -39.72 20.67 -8.38
C TRP A 71 -39.82 19.47 -9.33
N ILE A 72 -39.89 18.24 -8.80
CA ILE A 72 -40.04 17.03 -9.62
C ILE A 72 -41.42 17.00 -10.29
N GLU A 73 -42.49 17.35 -9.59
CA GLU A 73 -43.84 17.45 -10.16
C GLU A 73 -43.90 18.47 -11.30
N LYS A 74 -43.32 19.66 -11.10
CA LYS A 74 -43.17 20.69 -12.15
C LYS A 74 -42.37 20.17 -13.34
N THR A 75 -41.29 19.42 -13.09
CA THR A 75 -40.47 18.81 -14.15
C THR A 75 -41.30 17.88 -15.02
N VAL A 76 -42.08 16.99 -14.39
CA VAL A 76 -42.96 16.07 -15.11
C VAL A 76 -44.11 16.81 -15.80
N ALA A 77 -44.67 17.85 -15.19
CA ALA A 77 -45.73 18.65 -15.82
C ALA A 77 -45.26 19.38 -17.08
N VAL A 78 -44.01 19.89 -17.09
CA VAL A 78 -43.44 20.62 -18.23
C VAL A 78 -42.99 19.67 -19.34
N PHE A 79 -42.33 18.57 -19.02
CA PHE A 79 -41.72 17.68 -20.01
C PHE A 79 -42.54 16.42 -20.32
N GLY A 80 -43.60 16.16 -19.54
CA GLY A 80 -44.45 14.97 -19.65
C GLY A 80 -43.83 13.68 -19.08
N LYS A 81 -42.54 13.69 -18.70
CA LYS A 81 -41.82 12.52 -18.19
C LYS A 81 -40.56 12.90 -17.41
N LEU A 82 -40.02 11.93 -16.68
CA LEU A 82 -38.69 11.98 -16.08
C LEU A 82 -37.97 10.66 -16.42
N ASN A 83 -36.84 10.75 -17.13
CA ASN A 83 -36.07 9.56 -17.54
C ASN A 83 -34.90 9.26 -16.61
N GLY A 84 -34.39 10.26 -15.90
CA GLY A 84 -33.30 10.07 -14.97
C GLY A 84 -33.02 11.31 -14.13
N ALA A 85 -32.12 11.16 -13.18
CA ALA A 85 -31.74 12.24 -12.28
C ALA A 85 -30.28 12.18 -11.85
N VAL A 86 -29.75 13.35 -11.47
CA VAL A 86 -28.40 13.52 -10.95
C VAL A 86 -28.46 14.31 -9.65
N ASN A 87 -28.18 13.63 -8.55
CA ASN A 87 -28.19 14.21 -7.22
C ASN A 87 -26.78 14.69 -6.85
N MET A 88 -26.44 15.91 -7.31
CA MET A 88 -25.10 16.49 -7.19
C MET A 88 -25.00 17.61 -6.14
N ALA A 89 -26.12 18.10 -5.59
CA ALA A 89 -26.08 19.04 -4.48
C ALA A 89 -25.33 18.43 -3.29
N GLY A 90 -24.38 19.18 -2.74
CA GLY A 90 -23.59 18.76 -1.61
C GLY A 90 -22.77 19.92 -1.05
N VAL A 91 -22.37 19.80 0.20
CA VAL A 91 -21.53 20.75 0.92
C VAL A 91 -20.44 20.03 1.68
N PHE A 92 -19.29 20.67 1.72
CA PHE A 92 -18.21 20.41 2.67
C PHE A 92 -17.94 21.73 3.38
N THR A 93 -17.81 21.69 4.71
CA THR A 93 -17.36 22.84 5.50
C THR A 93 -15.89 22.64 5.88
N HIS A 94 -15.27 23.62 6.52
CA HIS A 94 -13.89 23.46 7.01
C HIS A 94 -13.72 22.20 7.88
N GLY A 95 -12.56 21.56 7.74
CA GLY A 95 -12.25 20.36 8.51
C GLY A 95 -12.25 20.64 10.01
N THR A 96 -12.96 19.82 10.77
CA THR A 96 -13.13 19.95 12.23
C THR A 96 -12.91 18.58 12.88
N CYS A 97 -12.07 18.52 13.92
CA CYS A 97 -11.90 17.29 14.69
C CYS A 97 -13.25 16.88 15.29
N LEU A 98 -13.58 15.59 15.26
CA LEU A 98 -14.91 15.11 15.69
C LEU A 98 -15.31 15.57 17.09
N ARG A 99 -14.34 15.73 18.01
CA ARG A 99 -14.60 16.16 19.38
C ARG A 99 -14.99 17.64 19.52
N ASP A 100 -14.70 18.43 18.50
CA ASP A 100 -14.93 19.87 18.43
C ASP A 100 -16.05 20.21 17.42
N GLU A 101 -16.73 19.18 16.90
CA GLU A 101 -17.83 19.32 15.96
C GLU A 101 -19.07 19.91 16.64
N THR A 102 -19.88 20.65 15.88
CA THR A 102 -21.11 21.27 16.41
C THR A 102 -22.36 20.65 15.82
N ASP A 103 -23.45 20.67 16.60
CA ASP A 103 -24.77 20.20 16.15
C ASP A 103 -25.22 20.94 14.88
N ASP A 104 -25.00 22.27 14.80
CA ASP A 104 -25.35 23.07 13.63
C ASP A 104 -24.62 22.62 12.35
N LYS A 105 -23.32 22.30 12.45
CA LYS A 105 -22.54 21.79 11.32
C LYS A 105 -22.99 20.37 10.95
N TRP A 106 -23.24 19.53 11.95
CA TRP A 106 -23.81 18.20 11.76
C TRP A 106 -25.11 18.27 10.97
N ASP A 107 -26.07 19.04 11.45
CA ASP A 107 -27.41 19.19 10.87
C ASP A 107 -27.34 19.80 9.46
N PHE A 108 -26.43 20.74 9.23
CA PHE A 108 -26.24 21.32 7.91
C PHE A 108 -25.67 20.32 6.91
N ILE A 109 -24.56 19.66 7.22
CA ILE A 109 -23.89 18.71 6.31
C ILE A 109 -24.78 17.50 6.07
N MET A 110 -25.32 16.88 7.13
CA MET A 110 -26.23 15.73 6.99
C MET A 110 -27.53 16.13 6.30
N GLY A 111 -28.04 17.32 6.60
CA GLY A 111 -29.22 17.89 5.96
C GLY A 111 -29.05 17.96 4.44
N VAL A 112 -27.98 18.59 3.95
CA VAL A 112 -27.78 18.74 2.51
C VAL A 112 -27.36 17.43 1.86
N ASN A 113 -26.34 16.76 2.39
CA ASN A 113 -25.69 15.64 1.71
C ASN A 113 -26.47 14.33 1.80
N ALA A 114 -27.03 14.02 2.97
CA ALA A 114 -27.74 12.76 3.20
C ALA A 114 -29.25 12.95 3.05
N ARG A 115 -29.86 13.83 3.85
CA ARG A 115 -31.31 14.08 3.79
C ARG A 115 -31.73 14.64 2.44
N GLY A 116 -30.91 15.50 1.82
CA GLY A 116 -31.14 16.00 0.48
C GLY A 116 -31.23 14.91 -0.58
N VAL A 117 -30.26 13.99 -0.61
CA VAL A 117 -30.28 12.83 -1.53
C VAL A 117 -31.45 11.91 -1.23
N PHE A 118 -31.78 11.67 0.04
CA PHE A 118 -32.99 10.91 0.41
C PHE A 118 -34.27 11.55 -0.16
N ASN A 119 -34.44 12.86 0.00
CA ASN A 119 -35.60 13.58 -0.50
C ASN A 119 -35.70 13.47 -2.03
N CYS A 120 -34.58 13.65 -2.74
CA CYS A 120 -34.51 13.56 -4.20
C CYS A 120 -34.83 12.15 -4.68
N LEU A 121 -34.13 11.12 -4.17
CA LEU A 121 -34.39 9.72 -4.54
C LEU A 121 -35.87 9.36 -4.37
N ARG A 122 -36.46 9.72 -3.22
CA ARG A 122 -37.87 9.43 -2.95
C ARG A 122 -38.81 10.11 -3.94
N ALA A 123 -38.58 11.38 -4.26
CA ALA A 123 -39.40 12.11 -5.23
C ALA A 123 -39.22 11.57 -6.66
N GLU A 124 -37.97 11.35 -7.08
CA GLU A 124 -37.60 10.86 -8.40
C GLU A 124 -38.18 9.47 -8.69
N LEU A 125 -38.07 8.54 -7.74
CA LEU A 125 -38.55 7.16 -7.91
C LEU A 125 -40.07 7.05 -8.04
N ASN A 126 -40.83 8.03 -7.56
CA ASN A 126 -42.28 8.09 -7.79
C ASN A 126 -42.64 8.44 -9.25
N HIS A 127 -41.72 9.09 -9.98
CA HIS A 127 -41.98 9.63 -11.31
C HIS A 127 -41.18 8.96 -12.44
N ILE A 128 -40.00 8.40 -12.13
CA ILE A 128 -39.20 7.62 -13.07
C ILE A 128 -39.84 6.25 -13.30
N LYS A 129 -39.89 5.82 -14.56
CA LYS A 129 -40.42 4.51 -14.96
C LYS A 129 -39.29 3.54 -15.34
N SER A 130 -39.66 2.30 -15.66
CA SER A 130 -38.73 1.27 -16.12
C SER A 130 -37.81 1.78 -17.24
N GLY A 131 -36.52 1.44 -17.17
CA GLY A 131 -35.47 1.94 -18.05
C GLY A 131 -34.87 3.28 -17.62
N GLY A 132 -35.28 3.81 -16.46
CA GLY A 132 -34.71 5.03 -15.91
C GLY A 132 -33.36 4.83 -15.20
N SER A 133 -32.67 5.94 -14.93
CA SER A 133 -31.39 5.92 -14.22
C SER A 133 -31.19 7.11 -13.30
N ILE A 134 -30.67 6.88 -12.10
CA ILE A 134 -30.31 7.91 -11.12
C ILE A 134 -28.83 7.76 -10.76
N VAL A 135 -28.13 8.89 -10.67
CA VAL A 135 -26.74 8.96 -10.22
C VAL A 135 -26.59 9.96 -9.08
N SER A 136 -26.14 9.50 -7.92
CA SER A 136 -25.93 10.35 -6.74
C SER A 136 -24.45 10.61 -6.46
N ALA A 137 -24.13 11.78 -5.94
CA ALA A 137 -22.77 12.18 -5.58
C ALA A 137 -22.37 11.62 -4.22
N ALA A 138 -21.57 10.55 -4.23
CA ALA A 138 -20.82 10.09 -3.07
C ALA A 138 -19.50 10.89 -2.95
N SER A 139 -18.44 10.24 -2.46
CA SER A 139 -17.06 10.73 -2.41
C SER A 139 -16.14 9.52 -2.13
N VAL A 140 -14.83 9.67 -2.32
CA VAL A 140 -13.84 8.77 -1.70
C VAL A 140 -14.01 8.73 -0.17
N ASP A 141 -14.41 9.83 0.46
CA ASP A 141 -14.84 9.96 1.87
C ASP A 141 -16.10 9.14 2.22
N GLY A 142 -16.83 8.67 1.21
CA GLY A 142 -17.93 7.71 1.38
C GLY A 142 -17.46 6.26 1.51
N GLN A 143 -16.17 6.00 1.32
CA GLN A 143 -15.56 4.66 1.30
C GLN A 143 -14.37 4.53 2.26
N ALA A 144 -13.77 5.65 2.66
CA ALA A 144 -12.70 5.74 3.63
C ALA A 144 -13.01 6.83 4.68
N GLY A 145 -12.39 6.71 5.86
CA GLY A 145 -12.50 7.72 6.91
C GLY A 145 -11.30 8.68 6.89
N PHE A 146 -11.57 9.96 7.14
CA PHE A 146 -10.56 11.02 7.12
C PHE A 146 -10.60 11.85 8.39
N ALA A 147 -9.42 12.14 8.93
CA ALA A 147 -9.29 13.05 10.05
C ALA A 147 -9.89 14.41 9.68
N ASN A 148 -10.60 15.02 10.62
CA ASN A 148 -11.25 16.31 10.48
C ASN A 148 -12.42 16.39 9.46
N ALA A 149 -12.85 15.27 8.86
CA ALA A 149 -13.97 15.24 7.90
C ALA A 149 -15.07 14.24 8.31
N SER A 150 -15.18 13.92 9.60
CA SER A 150 -16.03 12.84 10.12
C SER A 150 -17.50 12.94 9.70
N VAL A 151 -18.12 14.12 9.82
CA VAL A 151 -19.53 14.35 9.44
C VAL A 151 -19.72 14.24 7.94
N TYR A 152 -18.80 14.80 7.16
CA TYR A 152 -18.84 14.69 5.71
C TYR A 152 -18.71 13.24 5.26
N CYS A 153 -17.73 12.50 5.80
CA CYS A 153 -17.56 11.07 5.57
C CYS A 153 -18.85 10.30 5.89
N ALA A 154 -19.44 10.53 7.08
CA ALA A 154 -20.68 9.88 7.48
C ALA A 154 -21.83 10.17 6.50
N SER A 155 -21.96 11.43 6.05
CA SER A 155 -22.98 11.83 5.09
C SER A 155 -22.82 11.14 3.73
N LYS A 156 -21.58 10.96 3.25
CA LYS A 156 -21.29 10.30 1.97
C LYS A 156 -21.40 8.77 2.06
N HIS A 157 -21.11 8.18 3.21
CA HIS A 157 -21.43 6.78 3.49
C HIS A 157 -22.96 6.54 3.45
N ALA A 158 -23.76 7.46 4.02
CA ALA A 158 -25.21 7.39 3.99
C ALA A 158 -25.75 7.41 2.54
N VAL A 159 -25.19 8.25 1.67
CA VAL A 159 -25.55 8.29 0.23
C VAL A 159 -25.32 6.93 -0.44
N ILE A 160 -24.17 6.29 -0.20
CA ILE A 160 -23.86 4.96 -0.77
C ILE A 160 -24.81 3.90 -0.25
N GLY A 161 -25.04 3.86 1.06
CA GLY A 161 -25.95 2.91 1.70
C GLY A 161 -27.38 3.02 1.15
N MET A 162 -27.92 4.25 1.12
CA MET A 162 -29.27 4.50 0.59
C MET A 162 -29.38 4.15 -0.89
N SER A 163 -28.41 4.53 -1.71
CA SER A 163 -28.46 4.27 -3.16
C SER A 163 -28.41 2.76 -3.47
N ARG A 164 -27.63 1.99 -2.70
CA ARG A 164 -27.59 0.52 -2.82
C ARG A 164 -28.90 -0.14 -2.41
N SER A 165 -29.53 0.34 -1.32
CA SER A 165 -30.85 -0.18 -0.91
C SER A 165 -31.92 0.16 -1.96
N ALA A 166 -31.98 1.41 -2.40
CA ALA A 166 -32.91 1.84 -3.45
C ALA A 166 -32.74 1.04 -4.74
N ALA A 167 -31.49 0.71 -5.13
CA ALA A 167 -31.21 -0.11 -6.31
C ALA A 167 -31.83 -1.52 -6.21
N LYS A 168 -31.82 -2.12 -5.01
CA LYS A 168 -32.45 -3.44 -4.75
C LYS A 168 -33.98 -3.36 -4.75
N GLU A 169 -34.53 -2.22 -4.32
CA GLU A 169 -35.98 -1.99 -4.24
C GLU A 169 -36.61 -1.68 -5.60
N ASN A 170 -35.81 -1.31 -6.61
CA ASN A 170 -36.28 -0.81 -7.90
C ASN A 170 -35.61 -1.54 -9.08
N GLU A 171 -35.96 -2.81 -9.28
CA GLU A 171 -35.33 -3.72 -10.27
C GLU A 171 -35.25 -3.18 -11.71
N ASN A 172 -36.14 -2.26 -12.07
CA ASN A 172 -36.25 -1.70 -13.42
C ASN A 172 -35.66 -0.28 -13.56
N ILE A 173 -35.07 0.28 -12.49
CA ILE A 173 -34.44 1.59 -12.46
C ILE A 173 -33.01 1.42 -11.96
N ARG A 174 -32.05 1.92 -12.72
CA ARG A 174 -30.64 1.81 -12.34
C ARG A 174 -30.27 2.94 -11.39
N ILE A 175 -29.70 2.61 -10.25
CA ILE A 175 -29.34 3.61 -9.22
C ILE A 175 -27.89 3.38 -8.84
N ASN A 176 -27.04 4.36 -9.12
CA ASN A 176 -25.60 4.28 -8.91
C ASN A 176 -25.07 5.52 -8.19
N CYS A 177 -23.85 5.44 -7.69
CA CYS A 177 -23.10 6.58 -7.20
C CYS A 177 -21.86 6.81 -8.06
N VAL A 178 -21.44 8.07 -8.13
CA VAL A 178 -20.05 8.42 -8.45
C VAL A 178 -19.36 8.88 -7.17
N ALA A 179 -18.10 8.48 -7.01
CA ALA A 179 -17.24 8.86 -5.90
C ALA A 179 -16.00 9.56 -6.47
N PRO A 180 -16.06 10.90 -6.61
CA PRO A 180 -14.90 11.68 -7.03
C PRO A 180 -13.83 11.69 -5.93
N GLY A 181 -12.57 11.81 -6.35
CA GLY A 181 -11.47 12.31 -5.52
C GLY A 181 -11.38 13.84 -5.64
N SER A 182 -10.17 14.37 -5.76
CA SER A 182 -9.98 15.82 -5.85
C SER A 182 -10.43 16.37 -7.21
N VAL A 183 -11.36 17.34 -7.21
CA VAL A 183 -11.91 17.96 -8.44
C VAL A 183 -11.86 19.48 -8.33
N ARG A 184 -11.41 20.16 -9.41
CA ARG A 184 -11.40 21.63 -9.50
C ARG A 184 -12.83 22.19 -9.53
N THR A 185 -13.35 22.53 -8.36
CA THR A 185 -14.70 23.10 -8.21
C THR A 185 -14.66 24.25 -7.21
N PRO A 186 -15.64 25.17 -7.25
CA PRO A 186 -15.72 26.25 -6.26
C PRO A 186 -15.75 25.77 -4.79
N MET A 187 -16.22 24.54 -4.54
CA MET A 187 -16.20 23.93 -3.21
C MET A 187 -14.77 23.72 -2.69
N MET A 188 -13.82 23.40 -3.58
CA MET A 188 -12.42 23.12 -3.25
C MET A 188 -11.51 24.35 -3.39
N GLU A 189 -12.06 25.49 -3.82
CA GLU A 189 -11.33 26.77 -4.01
C GLU A 189 -11.53 27.74 -2.83
N GLY A 190 -12.19 27.32 -1.76
CA GLY A 190 -12.42 28.12 -0.55
C GLY A 190 -11.16 28.37 0.28
N GLU A 191 -11.20 29.40 1.14
CA GLU A 191 -10.11 29.71 2.07
C GLU A 191 -9.76 28.50 2.95
N GLY A 192 -8.47 28.17 3.04
CA GLY A 192 -7.97 27.03 3.83
C GLY A 192 -8.05 25.66 3.16
N MET A 193 -8.55 25.56 1.91
CA MET A 193 -8.65 24.28 1.20
C MET A 193 -7.38 23.90 0.41
N ALA A 194 -6.47 24.83 0.16
CA ALA A 194 -5.29 24.59 -0.68
C ALA A 194 -4.40 23.45 -0.16
N GLU A 195 -4.08 23.46 1.14
CA GLU A 195 -3.27 22.40 1.78
C GLU A 195 -3.97 21.04 1.75
N ALA A 196 -5.30 21.03 1.96
CA ALA A 196 -6.10 19.81 1.91
C ALA A 196 -6.12 19.21 0.49
N VAL A 197 -6.27 20.06 -0.53
CA VAL A 197 -6.22 19.65 -1.95
C VAL A 197 -4.84 19.12 -2.31
N GLU A 198 -3.75 19.78 -1.89
CA GLU A 198 -2.40 19.28 -2.13
C GLU A 198 -2.16 17.92 -1.47
N ALA A 199 -2.57 17.75 -0.21
CA ALA A 199 -2.47 16.49 0.50
C ALA A 199 -3.29 15.37 -0.19
N GLU A 200 -4.50 15.68 -0.66
CA GLU A 200 -5.33 14.72 -1.38
C GLU A 200 -4.69 14.33 -2.72
N VAL A 201 -4.19 15.29 -3.49
CA VAL A 201 -3.51 15.07 -4.79
C VAL A 201 -2.23 14.25 -4.62
N ALA A 202 -1.51 14.43 -3.52
CA ALA A 202 -0.31 13.66 -3.21
C ALA A 202 -0.61 12.15 -3.09
N LEU A 203 -1.80 11.79 -2.60
CA LEU A 203 -2.24 10.40 -2.46
C LEU A 203 -2.75 9.78 -3.76
N GLN A 204 -3.23 10.57 -4.72
CA GLN A 204 -3.71 10.08 -6.01
C GLN A 204 -2.58 9.47 -6.85
N VAL A 205 -2.87 8.46 -7.68
CA VAL A 205 -1.91 7.98 -8.69
C VAL A 205 -1.70 9.06 -9.76
N GLN A 206 -2.79 9.70 -10.19
CA GLN A 206 -2.73 10.87 -11.06
C GLN A 206 -2.50 12.13 -10.21
N LYS A 207 -1.28 12.69 -10.28
CA LYS A 207 -0.81 13.83 -9.47
C LYS A 207 -1.40 15.19 -9.90
N ARG A 208 -2.72 15.26 -10.08
CA ARG A 208 -3.47 16.49 -10.35
C ARG A 208 -4.92 16.34 -9.89
N PRO A 209 -5.61 17.44 -9.57
CA PRO A 209 -7.07 17.43 -9.50
C PRO A 209 -7.68 17.06 -10.86
N ALA A 210 -8.83 16.41 -10.84
CA ALA A 210 -9.66 16.20 -12.02
C ALA A 210 -10.39 17.50 -12.41
N GLU A 211 -10.68 17.63 -13.70
CA GLU A 211 -11.60 18.64 -14.20
C GLU A 211 -13.05 18.14 -14.06
N PRO A 212 -14.04 19.02 -13.79
CA PRO A 212 -15.43 18.61 -13.60
C PRO A 212 -16.04 17.79 -14.76
N HIS A 213 -15.57 18.02 -15.99
CA HIS A 213 -16.04 17.31 -17.18
C HIS A 213 -15.61 15.83 -17.20
N GLU A 214 -14.52 15.48 -16.52
CA GLU A 214 -14.06 14.09 -16.40
C GLU A 214 -15.05 13.27 -15.56
N ILE A 215 -15.60 13.86 -14.49
CA ILE A 215 -16.69 13.25 -13.70
C ILE A 215 -17.99 13.19 -14.51
N ALA A 216 -18.31 14.27 -15.23
CA ALA A 216 -19.53 14.35 -16.03
C ALA A 216 -19.62 13.25 -17.09
N ASN A 217 -18.49 12.86 -17.69
CA ASN A 217 -18.42 11.77 -18.67
C ASN A 217 -18.88 10.43 -18.08
N VAL A 218 -18.44 10.11 -16.86
CA VAL A 218 -18.84 8.87 -16.16
C VAL A 218 -20.31 8.92 -15.77
N ILE A 219 -20.81 10.07 -15.28
CA ILE A 219 -22.23 10.25 -14.97
C ILE A 219 -23.09 10.05 -16.24
N ALA A 220 -22.68 10.62 -17.37
CA ALA A 220 -23.39 10.44 -18.64
C ALA A 220 -23.38 8.97 -19.11
N PHE A 221 -22.28 8.24 -18.93
CA PHE A 221 -22.26 6.80 -19.17
C PHE A 221 -23.29 6.08 -18.28
N LEU A 222 -23.25 6.33 -16.96
CA LEU A 222 -24.15 5.70 -15.99
C LEU A 222 -25.62 6.02 -16.25
N LEU A 223 -25.96 7.21 -16.75
CA LEU A 223 -27.34 7.55 -17.11
C LEU A 223 -27.82 6.90 -18.42
N SER A 224 -26.90 6.42 -19.26
CA SER A 224 -27.22 5.92 -20.60
C SER A 224 -27.51 4.42 -20.64
N GLU A 225 -28.07 3.94 -21.75
CA GLU A 225 -28.27 2.51 -22.01
C GLU A 225 -26.95 1.72 -22.13
N GLU A 226 -25.81 2.39 -22.34
CA GLU A 226 -24.49 1.74 -22.34
C GLU A 226 -24.16 1.13 -20.97
N ALA A 227 -24.79 1.62 -19.89
CA ALA A 227 -24.68 1.11 -18.54
C ALA A 227 -25.87 0.21 -18.13
N SER A 228 -26.53 -0.45 -19.08
CA SER A 228 -27.78 -1.22 -18.87
C SER A 228 -27.69 -2.33 -17.81
N PHE A 229 -26.50 -2.85 -17.52
CA PHE A 229 -26.27 -3.88 -16.50
C PHE A 229 -25.57 -3.35 -15.23
N VAL A 230 -25.57 -2.03 -15.04
CA VAL A 230 -24.90 -1.35 -13.92
C VAL A 230 -25.93 -0.73 -12.99
N THR A 231 -26.12 -1.31 -11.81
CA THR A 231 -26.96 -0.78 -10.72
C THR A 231 -26.34 -1.12 -9.36
N GLY A 232 -26.57 -0.28 -8.34
CA GLY A 232 -26.00 -0.42 -7.00
C GLY A 232 -24.49 -0.18 -6.92
N ALA A 233 -23.87 0.26 -8.01
CA ALA A 233 -22.43 0.46 -8.09
C ALA A 233 -22.00 1.82 -7.54
N VAL A 234 -20.77 1.88 -7.02
CA VAL A 234 -20.09 3.12 -6.66
C VAL A 234 -18.87 3.22 -7.58
N TYR A 235 -18.91 4.15 -8.52
CA TYR A 235 -17.83 4.36 -9.49
C TYR A 235 -16.84 5.40 -8.99
N ASN A 236 -15.60 4.98 -8.78
CA ASN A 236 -14.53 5.87 -8.38
C ASN A 236 -14.00 6.63 -9.59
N VAL A 237 -14.00 7.95 -9.48
CA VAL A 237 -13.44 8.87 -10.48
C VAL A 237 -12.45 9.77 -9.74
N ASP A 238 -11.38 9.14 -9.27
CA ASP A 238 -10.55 9.65 -8.18
C ASP A 238 -9.05 9.67 -8.52
N GLY A 239 -8.68 9.46 -9.79
CA GLY A 239 -7.28 9.40 -10.19
C GLY A 239 -6.49 8.28 -9.51
N GLY A 240 -7.15 7.22 -9.03
CA GLY A 240 -6.54 6.12 -8.30
C GLY A 240 -6.36 6.39 -6.80
N TRP A 241 -7.05 7.38 -6.22
CA TRP A 241 -6.96 7.72 -4.81
C TRP A 241 -7.30 6.54 -3.89
N ILE A 242 -8.42 5.85 -4.13
CA ILE A 242 -8.85 4.75 -3.26
C ILE A 242 -7.94 3.52 -3.34
N LEU A 243 -7.14 3.42 -4.42
CA LEU A 243 -6.19 2.34 -4.56
C LEU A 243 -5.10 2.56 -3.52
N LYS A 244 -5.01 1.66 -2.54
CA LYS A 244 -3.86 1.61 -1.65
C LYS A 244 -2.62 1.42 -2.52
N SER A 245 -1.85 2.49 -2.73
CA SER A 245 -0.58 2.36 -3.43
C SER A 245 0.27 1.34 -2.67
N ARG A 246 0.93 0.41 -3.38
CA ARG A 246 1.93 -0.49 -2.77
C ARG A 246 3.04 0.28 -2.05
N LEU A 247 3.17 1.58 -2.31
CA LEU A 247 4.17 2.47 -1.74
C LEU A 247 3.86 2.88 -0.29
N GLN A 248 2.64 2.64 0.24
CA GLN A 248 2.22 3.08 1.57
C GLN A 248 1.83 1.96 2.55
N GLN A 249 1.93 0.69 2.15
CA GLN A 249 1.71 -0.41 3.10
C GLN A 249 3.03 -0.80 3.77
N PRO A 250 3.01 -1.17 5.06
CA PRO A 250 4.19 -1.73 5.70
C PRO A 250 4.60 -3.01 4.97
N VAL A 251 5.91 -3.22 4.84
CA VAL A 251 6.47 -4.47 4.34
C VAL A 251 6.49 -5.45 5.50
N ARG A 252 5.73 -6.54 5.38
CA ARG A 252 5.59 -7.56 6.42
C ARG A 252 6.72 -8.56 6.28
N VAL A 253 7.59 -8.62 7.28
CA VAL A 253 8.76 -9.49 7.31
C VAL A 253 8.57 -10.55 8.40
N ALA A 254 8.67 -11.83 8.04
CA ALA A 254 8.77 -12.90 9.02
C ALA A 254 10.23 -13.32 9.23
N ILE A 255 10.68 -13.22 10.47
CA ILE A 255 11.96 -13.77 10.91
C ILE A 255 11.75 -15.22 11.33
N LEU A 256 12.53 -16.10 10.70
CA LEU A 256 12.62 -17.52 10.94
C LEU A 256 13.84 -17.78 11.84
N ASP A 257 13.61 -17.87 13.15
CA ASP A 257 14.64 -18.17 14.17
C ASP A 257 15.10 -19.65 14.14
N CYS A 258 16.31 -19.87 13.64
CA CYS A 258 16.92 -21.20 13.48
C CYS A 258 17.79 -21.63 14.67
N ASP A 259 17.90 -20.79 15.71
CA ASP A 259 18.64 -21.07 16.95
C ASP A 259 18.31 -20.05 18.05
N TYR A 260 18.83 -20.30 19.25
CA TYR A 260 18.75 -19.40 20.40
C TYR A 260 20.07 -18.67 20.62
N VAL A 261 20.00 -17.40 21.03
CA VAL A 261 21.20 -16.64 21.37
C VAL A 261 21.84 -17.18 22.65
N VAL A 262 23.14 -16.93 22.84
CA VAL A 262 23.84 -17.39 24.05
C VAL A 262 23.24 -16.77 25.31
N PRO A 263 23.26 -17.46 26.47
CA PRO A 263 22.52 -17.03 27.67
C PRO A 263 22.79 -15.58 28.08
N LYS A 264 24.05 -15.14 27.98
CA LYS A 264 24.41 -13.77 28.38
C LYS A 264 23.82 -12.70 27.45
N VAL A 265 23.76 -12.98 26.14
CA VAL A 265 23.12 -12.11 25.15
C VAL A 265 21.60 -12.11 25.34
N ALA A 266 21.02 -13.27 25.70
CA ALA A 266 19.58 -13.40 25.95
C ALA A 266 19.07 -12.55 27.12
N GLU A 267 19.92 -12.23 28.11
CA GLU A 267 19.56 -11.32 29.20
C GLU A 267 19.17 -9.93 28.69
N THR A 268 19.79 -9.48 27.59
CA THR A 268 19.54 -8.15 26.99
C THR A 268 18.54 -8.22 25.85
N TRP A 269 18.68 -9.21 24.98
CA TRP A 269 17.97 -9.28 23.70
C TRP A 269 16.79 -10.26 23.69
N GLY A 270 16.62 -11.07 24.73
CA GLY A 270 15.66 -12.18 24.72
C GLY A 270 16.22 -13.42 24.02
N PRO A 271 15.45 -14.52 23.94
CA PRO A 271 16.00 -15.85 23.70
C PRO A 271 16.45 -16.12 22.26
N THR A 272 15.99 -15.34 21.28
CA THR A 272 16.18 -15.62 19.85
C THR A 272 16.89 -14.46 19.13
N TYR A 273 17.37 -14.72 17.92
CA TYR A 273 18.07 -13.71 17.11
C TYR A 273 17.14 -12.65 16.53
N SER A 274 15.84 -12.95 16.40
CA SER A 274 14.85 -12.06 15.81
C SER A 274 14.74 -10.69 16.45
N SER A 275 14.92 -10.57 17.76
CA SER A 275 14.93 -9.28 18.45
C SER A 275 16.10 -8.39 18.04
N ILE A 276 17.28 -8.97 17.81
CA ILE A 276 18.50 -8.27 17.40
C ILE A 276 18.33 -7.76 15.96
N PHE A 277 17.88 -8.63 15.05
CA PHE A 277 17.55 -8.24 13.67
C PHE A 277 16.47 -7.15 13.61
N ALA A 278 15.39 -7.31 14.37
CA ALA A 278 14.31 -6.33 14.41
C ALA A 278 14.81 -4.96 14.89
N HIS A 279 15.64 -4.93 15.93
CA HIS A 279 16.23 -3.68 16.43
C HIS A 279 17.09 -2.99 15.35
N ARG A 280 17.96 -3.72 14.66
CA ARG A 280 18.82 -3.18 13.60
C ARG A 280 18.01 -2.63 12.43
N LEU A 281 17.03 -3.40 11.95
CA LEU A 281 16.18 -3.00 10.83
C LEU A 281 15.30 -1.79 11.18
N GLN A 282 14.75 -1.72 12.40
CA GLN A 282 13.98 -0.57 12.85
C GLN A 282 14.83 0.69 13.02
N ALA A 283 16.11 0.55 13.39
CA ALA A 283 17.03 1.69 13.46
C ALA A 283 17.26 2.30 12.06
N VAL A 284 17.42 1.45 11.03
CA VAL A 284 17.61 1.88 9.64
C VAL A 284 16.41 2.66 9.09
N ASN A 285 15.17 2.26 9.41
CA ASN A 285 13.97 3.01 8.99
C ASN A 285 14.06 4.50 9.37
N LYS A 286 14.59 4.80 10.56
CA LYS A 286 14.75 6.18 11.04
C LYS A 286 15.82 6.93 10.27
N THR A 287 16.93 6.27 9.94
CA THR A 287 18.06 6.88 9.24
C THR A 287 17.75 7.17 7.78
N LEU A 288 17.03 6.28 7.09
CA LEU A 288 16.70 6.44 5.67
C LEU A 288 15.53 7.39 5.40
N GLY A 289 14.74 7.76 6.42
CA GLY A 289 13.53 8.56 6.22
C GLY A 289 12.51 7.89 5.29
N SER A 290 12.52 6.56 5.23
CA SER A 290 11.68 5.76 4.33
C SER A 290 10.21 5.82 4.77
N ASP A 291 9.31 6.13 3.83
CA ASP A 291 7.85 6.03 4.04
C ASP A 291 7.37 4.57 4.17
N LYS A 292 8.20 3.61 3.75
CA LYS A 292 7.91 2.17 3.87
C LYS A 292 8.41 1.67 5.24
N ILE A 293 7.46 1.33 6.11
CA ILE A 293 7.70 0.78 7.45
C ILE A 293 7.85 -0.75 7.35
N LEU A 294 8.82 -1.33 8.05
CA LEU A 294 8.92 -2.79 8.20
C LEU A 294 8.08 -3.25 9.40
N GLU A 295 7.13 -4.16 9.16
CA GLU A 295 6.38 -4.84 10.21
C GLU A 295 6.97 -6.24 10.41
N ILE A 296 7.51 -6.52 11.59
CA ILE A 296 8.34 -7.71 11.82
C ILE A 296 7.62 -8.65 12.79
N SER A 297 7.51 -9.92 12.38
CA SER A 297 7.03 -11.04 13.21
C SER A 297 8.09 -12.13 13.29
N ALA A 298 8.17 -12.85 14.40
CA ALA A 298 9.15 -13.92 14.62
C ALA A 298 8.47 -15.29 14.73
N PHE A 299 9.13 -16.32 14.22
CA PHE A 299 8.65 -17.70 14.19
C PHE A 299 9.79 -18.66 14.59
N ASP A 300 9.52 -19.52 15.57
CA ASP A 300 10.47 -20.53 16.06
C ASP A 300 10.32 -21.84 15.24
N ILE A 301 11.09 -21.95 14.17
CA ILE A 301 11.02 -23.11 13.27
C ILE A 301 11.65 -24.37 13.87
N ILE A 302 12.45 -24.27 14.93
CA ILE A 302 12.88 -25.46 15.69
C ILE A 302 11.65 -26.12 16.33
N LYS A 303 10.64 -25.32 16.70
CA LYS A 303 9.33 -25.79 17.20
C LYS A 303 8.29 -26.02 16.10
N ASP A 304 8.71 -26.04 14.83
CA ASP A 304 7.83 -26.20 13.66
C ASP A 304 6.78 -25.09 13.49
N GLU A 305 7.09 -23.88 13.98
CA GLU A 305 6.25 -22.69 13.78
C GLU A 305 6.63 -22.02 12.45
N TYR A 306 5.69 -21.98 11.49
CA TYR A 306 5.91 -21.37 10.17
C TYR A 306 4.83 -20.32 9.83
N PRO A 307 5.19 -19.21 9.17
CA PRO A 307 4.23 -18.23 8.68
C PRO A 307 3.43 -18.78 7.49
N ASN A 308 2.21 -18.27 7.31
CA ASN A 308 1.49 -18.39 6.04
C ASN A 308 2.10 -17.38 5.04
N PRO A 309 2.66 -17.82 3.90
CA PRO A 309 3.37 -16.93 3.00
C PRO A 309 2.55 -15.80 2.39
N ASN A 310 1.21 -15.95 2.27
CA ASN A 310 0.35 -14.87 1.76
C ASN A 310 0.27 -13.66 2.71
N ASP A 311 0.62 -13.86 3.98
CA ASP A 311 0.56 -12.83 5.02
C ASP A 311 1.85 -12.01 5.12
N PHE A 312 2.88 -12.35 4.33
CA PHE A 312 4.19 -11.72 4.39
C PHE A 312 4.73 -11.34 3.01
N ASP A 313 5.63 -10.37 3.00
CA ASP A 313 6.29 -9.85 1.80
C ASP A 313 7.77 -10.29 1.73
N ALA A 314 8.36 -10.67 2.88
CA ALA A 314 9.70 -11.21 2.94
C ALA A 314 9.92 -12.17 4.12
N PHE A 315 10.89 -13.07 3.98
CA PHE A 315 11.39 -13.94 5.03
C PHE A 315 12.87 -13.69 5.31
N LEU A 316 13.24 -13.68 6.58
CA LEU A 316 14.62 -13.59 7.07
C LEU A 316 14.95 -14.87 7.84
N ILE A 317 15.94 -15.63 7.37
CA ILE A 317 16.38 -16.88 7.98
C ILE A 317 17.66 -16.61 8.78
N THR A 318 17.62 -16.84 10.09
CA THR A 318 18.73 -16.50 10.99
C THR A 318 19.89 -17.50 10.91
N GLY A 319 20.98 -17.19 11.60
CA GLY A 319 22.06 -18.13 11.86
C GLY A 319 21.63 -19.31 12.75
N SER A 320 22.47 -20.35 12.75
CA SER A 320 22.37 -21.52 13.62
C SER A 320 23.76 -22.11 13.84
N ILE A 321 24.00 -22.75 14.99
CA ILE A 321 25.21 -23.54 15.23
C ILE A 321 25.22 -24.87 14.47
N LYS A 322 24.06 -25.27 13.93
CA LYS A 322 23.89 -26.48 13.14
C LYS A 322 24.43 -26.27 11.73
N GLY A 323 24.97 -27.34 11.15
CA GLY A 323 25.26 -27.38 9.72
C GLY A 323 24.01 -27.77 8.93
N VAL A 324 23.87 -27.30 7.69
CA VAL A 324 22.73 -27.69 6.82
C VAL A 324 22.68 -29.20 6.52
N TYR A 325 23.83 -29.87 6.66
CA TYR A 325 24.02 -31.31 6.51
C TYR A 325 23.68 -32.11 7.79
N ASP A 326 23.33 -31.45 8.89
CA ASP A 326 22.87 -32.12 10.10
C ASP A 326 21.49 -32.78 9.89
N LYS A 327 21.22 -33.85 10.63
CA LYS A 327 20.03 -34.70 10.42
C LYS A 327 18.79 -34.25 11.21
N ASP A 328 18.82 -33.05 11.76
CA ASP A 328 17.68 -32.50 12.50
C ASP A 328 16.48 -32.32 11.55
N THR A 329 15.30 -32.81 11.94
CA THR A 329 14.12 -32.86 11.06
C THR A 329 13.62 -31.48 10.66
N TRP A 330 13.81 -30.48 11.52
CA TRP A 330 13.42 -29.09 11.24
C TRP A 330 14.25 -28.48 10.09
N ILE A 331 15.50 -28.92 9.88
CA ILE A 331 16.36 -28.46 8.77
C ILE A 331 15.77 -28.91 7.43
N ALA A 332 15.40 -30.20 7.34
CA ALA A 332 14.75 -30.74 6.14
C ALA A 332 13.38 -30.07 5.86
N ARG A 333 12.62 -29.76 6.93
CA ARG A 333 11.36 -29.03 6.81
C ARG A 333 11.58 -27.60 6.31
N LEU A 334 12.58 -26.89 6.85
CA LEU A 334 12.94 -25.54 6.43
C LEU A 334 13.41 -25.51 4.97
N LYS A 335 14.23 -26.47 4.54
CA LYS A 335 14.64 -26.62 3.14
C LYS A 335 13.44 -26.77 2.21
N SER A 336 12.46 -27.59 2.59
CA SER A 336 11.22 -27.77 1.83
C SER A 336 10.39 -26.47 1.79
N PHE A 337 10.28 -25.77 2.91
CA PHE A 337 9.59 -24.49 2.99
C PHE A 337 10.23 -23.42 2.09
N ILE A 338 11.56 -23.33 2.07
CA ILE A 338 12.30 -22.40 1.17
C ILE A 338 11.97 -22.71 -0.29
N GLN A 339 12.01 -23.99 -0.69
CA GLN A 339 11.72 -24.41 -2.06
C GLN A 339 10.28 -24.11 -2.49
N GLU A 340 9.31 -24.44 -1.63
CA GLU A 340 7.89 -24.14 -1.86
C GLU A 340 7.65 -22.63 -2.02
N ASN A 341 8.24 -21.81 -1.14
CA ASN A 341 8.11 -20.37 -1.19
C ASN A 341 8.73 -19.74 -2.42
N TYR A 342 9.94 -20.20 -2.76
CA TYR A 342 10.61 -19.73 -3.96
C TYR A 342 9.81 -20.05 -5.23
N GLN A 343 9.19 -21.24 -5.29
CA GLN A 343 8.45 -21.71 -6.46
C GLN A 343 7.05 -21.07 -6.59
N TYR A 344 6.27 -21.05 -5.50
CA TYR A 344 4.84 -20.70 -5.56
C TYR A 344 4.51 -19.29 -5.06
N TYR A 345 5.38 -18.69 -4.26
CA TYR A 345 5.15 -17.38 -3.64
C TYR A 345 6.17 -16.35 -4.17
N GLN A 346 6.09 -16.08 -5.47
CA GLN A 346 7.02 -15.21 -6.20
C GLN A 346 7.05 -13.74 -5.73
N HIS A 347 6.12 -13.34 -4.86
CA HIS A 347 6.13 -12.02 -4.22
C HIS A 347 7.00 -11.97 -2.96
N VAL A 348 7.23 -13.11 -2.29
CA VAL A 348 7.98 -13.19 -1.03
C VAL A 348 9.47 -13.19 -1.31
N ARG A 349 10.19 -12.19 -0.79
CA ARG A 349 11.66 -12.12 -0.87
C ARG A 349 12.31 -12.99 0.20
N LEU A 350 13.43 -13.62 -0.11
CA LEU A 350 14.16 -14.48 0.84
C LEU A 350 15.49 -13.84 1.22
N PHE A 351 15.71 -13.67 2.51
CA PHE A 351 17.00 -13.30 3.07
C PHE A 351 17.53 -14.36 4.02
N GLY A 352 18.85 -14.57 4.03
CA GLY A 352 19.51 -15.49 4.97
C GLY A 352 20.83 -14.96 5.50
N ALA A 353 21.06 -15.11 6.81
CA ALA A 353 22.31 -14.79 7.49
C ALA A 353 23.00 -16.05 8.00
N CYS A 354 24.32 -16.21 7.76
CA CYS A 354 25.13 -17.35 8.21
C CYS A 354 24.53 -18.72 7.80
N PHE A 355 23.94 -19.49 8.73
CA PHE A 355 23.17 -20.71 8.38
C PHE A 355 22.06 -20.43 7.35
N GLY A 356 21.37 -19.30 7.46
CA GLY A 356 20.38 -18.86 6.48
C GLY A 356 20.97 -18.71 5.07
N HIS A 357 22.20 -18.19 4.96
CA HIS A 357 22.90 -18.13 3.67
C HIS A 357 23.15 -19.54 3.11
N GLN A 358 23.62 -20.45 3.96
CA GLN A 358 23.94 -21.82 3.60
C GLN A 358 22.69 -22.61 3.16
N ILE A 359 21.62 -22.58 3.95
CA ILE A 359 20.43 -23.39 3.66
C ILE A 359 19.67 -22.87 2.44
N ILE A 360 19.62 -21.55 2.21
CA ILE A 360 19.05 -20.98 0.99
C ILE A 360 19.88 -21.39 -0.23
N SER A 361 21.21 -21.30 -0.13
CA SER A 361 22.13 -21.70 -1.20
C SER A 361 21.92 -23.17 -1.57
N GLU A 362 21.88 -24.07 -0.59
CA GLU A 362 21.65 -25.48 -0.84
C GLU A 362 20.23 -25.73 -1.38
N ALA A 363 19.19 -25.19 -0.75
CA ALA A 363 17.79 -25.41 -1.13
C ALA A 363 17.49 -25.04 -2.58
N LEU A 364 18.09 -23.94 -3.08
CA LEU A 364 17.75 -23.37 -4.38
C LEU A 364 18.77 -23.70 -5.47
N LEU A 365 20.03 -23.96 -5.09
CA LEU A 365 21.13 -24.07 -6.04
C LEU A 365 21.86 -25.42 -6.03
N GLU A 366 21.47 -26.39 -5.21
CA GLU A 366 22.05 -27.75 -5.21
C GLU A 366 22.05 -28.38 -6.62
N ARG A 367 20.98 -28.19 -7.40
CA ARG A 367 20.88 -28.67 -8.79
C ARG A 367 21.90 -28.05 -9.76
N TYR A 368 22.52 -26.94 -9.37
CA TYR A 368 23.56 -26.25 -10.13
C TYR A 368 24.98 -26.56 -9.61
N GLY A 369 25.12 -27.56 -8.74
CA GLY A 369 26.42 -27.97 -8.18
C GLY A 369 26.89 -27.08 -7.03
N VAL A 370 25.96 -26.46 -6.30
CA VAL A 370 26.26 -25.80 -5.03
C VAL A 370 26.32 -26.84 -3.93
N ILE A 371 27.39 -26.78 -3.14
CA ILE A 371 27.64 -27.68 -2.02
C ILE A 371 27.91 -26.83 -0.79
N VAL A 372 27.29 -27.21 0.32
CA VAL A 372 27.58 -26.64 1.63
C VAL A 372 28.27 -27.69 2.48
N GLU A 373 29.43 -27.34 3.02
CA GLU A 373 30.26 -28.24 3.80
C GLU A 373 31.11 -27.46 4.80
N LYS A 374 31.77 -28.17 5.72
CA LYS A 374 32.75 -27.55 6.61
C LYS A 374 33.89 -26.94 5.80
N ASP A 375 34.27 -25.72 6.14
CA ASP A 375 35.39 -25.05 5.49
C ASP A 375 36.70 -25.76 5.85
N PRO A 376 37.46 -26.27 4.87
CA PRO A 376 38.75 -26.93 5.13
C PRO A 376 39.81 -26.00 5.73
N LYS A 377 39.64 -24.67 5.63
CA LYS A 377 40.49 -23.67 6.27
C LYS A 377 40.12 -23.42 7.74
N GLY A 378 39.04 -24.02 8.24
CA GLY A 378 38.53 -23.81 9.58
C GLY A 378 37.68 -22.55 9.69
N TYR A 379 37.66 -21.94 10.88
CA TYR A 379 36.76 -20.83 11.18
C TYR A 379 37.27 -19.48 10.64
N GLU A 380 36.36 -18.71 10.03
CA GLU A 380 36.54 -17.27 9.79
C GLU A 380 35.84 -16.50 10.91
N VAL A 381 36.63 -15.79 11.72
CA VAL A 381 36.15 -15.06 12.90
C VAL A 381 36.65 -13.63 12.91
N GLY A 382 35.82 -12.69 13.34
CA GLY A 382 36.17 -11.28 13.49
C GLY A 382 35.69 -10.41 12.33
N ILE A 383 36.14 -9.16 12.33
CA ILE A 383 35.77 -8.18 11.31
C ILE A 383 36.62 -8.40 10.06
N HIS A 384 35.99 -8.83 8.97
CA HIS A 384 36.64 -9.00 7.66
C HIS A 384 35.99 -8.11 6.61
N LYS A 385 36.81 -7.63 5.66
CA LYS A 385 36.34 -6.83 4.54
C LYS A 385 35.97 -7.73 3.38
N VAL A 386 34.69 -7.77 3.03
CA VAL A 386 34.17 -8.43 1.83
C VAL A 386 34.48 -7.56 0.62
N ALA A 387 35.29 -8.07 -0.30
CA ALA A 387 35.46 -7.47 -1.62
C ALA A 387 34.16 -7.69 -2.41
N LEU A 388 33.33 -6.64 -2.51
CA LEU A 388 32.02 -6.73 -3.14
C LEU A 388 32.13 -6.96 -4.65
N ASN A 389 31.23 -7.78 -5.16
CA ASN A 389 30.98 -7.87 -6.60
C ASN A 389 30.47 -6.51 -7.10
N PRO A 390 31.11 -5.89 -8.12
CA PRO A 390 30.69 -4.59 -8.64
C PRO A 390 29.24 -4.57 -9.15
N GLU A 391 28.76 -5.67 -9.73
CA GLU A 391 27.38 -5.79 -10.21
C GLU A 391 26.39 -5.75 -9.04
N PHE A 392 26.67 -6.51 -7.98
CA PHE A 392 25.89 -6.46 -6.74
C PHE A 392 25.89 -5.05 -6.13
N ALA A 393 27.07 -4.42 -6.01
CA ALA A 393 27.19 -3.08 -5.44
C ALA A 393 26.38 -2.03 -6.23
N ALA A 394 26.28 -2.17 -7.56
CA ALA A 394 25.50 -1.28 -8.41
C ALA A 394 24.00 -1.31 -8.09
N HIS A 395 23.43 -2.46 -7.72
CA HIS A 395 22.02 -2.55 -7.31
C HIS A 395 21.70 -1.77 -6.03
N PHE A 396 22.69 -1.52 -5.18
CA PHE A 396 22.51 -0.88 -3.89
C PHE A 396 23.28 0.45 -3.75
N SER A 397 23.72 1.04 -4.86
CA SER A 397 24.54 2.27 -4.85
C SER A 397 23.83 3.48 -4.23
N HIS A 398 22.51 3.46 -4.14
CA HIS A 398 21.68 4.51 -3.53
C HIS A 398 21.65 4.44 -1.99
N VAL A 399 22.00 3.28 -1.40
CA VAL A 399 22.04 3.08 0.06
C VAL A 399 23.44 2.77 0.59
N LEU A 400 24.34 2.23 -0.24
CA LEU A 400 25.71 1.92 0.15
C LEU A 400 26.57 3.19 0.14
N SER A 401 27.01 3.62 1.32
CA SER A 401 27.99 4.69 1.49
C SER A 401 29.28 4.12 2.09
N LEU A 402 30.10 3.49 1.25
CA LEU A 402 31.35 2.86 1.68
C LEU A 402 32.48 3.91 1.84
N PRO A 403 32.98 4.18 3.07
CA PRO A 403 33.92 5.28 3.34
C PRO A 403 35.26 5.18 2.59
N ASP A 404 35.70 3.95 2.29
CA ASP A 404 37.03 3.65 1.74
C ASP A 404 36.98 2.99 0.35
N GLY A 405 35.83 3.02 -0.33
CA GLY A 405 35.65 2.58 -1.73
C GLY A 405 35.75 1.08 -2.04
N ASP A 406 36.37 0.25 -1.18
CA ASP A 406 36.84 -1.09 -1.58
C ASP A 406 36.31 -2.27 -0.73
N GLY A 407 35.03 -2.27 -0.34
CA GLY A 407 34.36 -3.44 0.25
C GLY A 407 33.54 -3.17 1.53
N LEU A 408 32.77 -4.17 1.96
CA LEU A 408 31.87 -4.11 3.13
C LEU A 408 32.51 -4.88 4.31
N ARG A 409 32.79 -4.22 5.43
CA ARG A 409 33.31 -4.86 6.64
C ARG A 409 32.17 -5.45 7.45
N MET A 410 32.23 -6.75 7.75
CA MET A 410 31.22 -7.45 8.54
C MET A 410 31.89 -8.31 9.61
N GLN A 411 31.17 -8.58 10.70
CA GLN A 411 31.57 -9.58 11.68
C GLN A 411 31.32 -10.98 11.11
N PHE A 412 32.29 -11.88 11.23
CA PHE A 412 32.18 -13.28 10.85
C PHE A 412 32.38 -14.18 12.05
N ALA A 413 31.68 -15.31 12.05
CA ALA A 413 31.82 -16.39 13.02
C ALA A 413 31.27 -17.70 12.41
N HIS A 414 31.89 -18.20 11.35
CA HIS A 414 31.43 -19.41 10.66
C HIS A 414 32.58 -20.40 10.40
N GLY A 415 32.24 -21.70 10.38
CA GLY A 415 33.15 -22.79 10.06
C GLY A 415 32.72 -23.62 8.85
N ASP A 416 31.67 -23.17 8.15
CA ASP A 416 31.11 -23.79 6.96
C ASP A 416 31.18 -22.81 5.80
N HIS A 417 31.29 -23.32 4.58
CA HIS A 417 31.35 -22.50 3.37
C HIS A 417 30.35 -22.99 2.32
N VAL A 418 29.97 -22.07 1.43
CA VAL A 418 29.19 -22.39 0.22
C VAL A 418 30.15 -22.44 -0.97
N ARG A 419 30.24 -23.61 -1.60
CA ARG A 419 31.15 -23.87 -2.72
C ARG A 419 30.37 -24.08 -4.01
N PHE A 420 30.86 -23.50 -5.10
CA PHE A 420 30.31 -23.63 -6.44
C PHE A 420 31.27 -24.45 -7.32
N GLU A 421 30.78 -25.55 -7.88
CA GLU A 421 31.57 -26.39 -8.81
C GLU A 421 31.46 -25.94 -10.27
N THR A 422 30.43 -25.15 -10.58
CA THR A 422 30.12 -24.69 -11.94
C THR A 422 29.95 -23.17 -11.99
N SER A 423 29.76 -22.63 -13.19
CA SER A 423 29.43 -21.21 -13.37
C SER A 423 28.08 -20.86 -12.73
N TRP A 424 27.96 -19.63 -12.22
CA TRP A 424 26.70 -19.09 -11.72
C TRP A 424 25.58 -19.20 -12.78
N PRO A 425 24.35 -19.59 -12.39
CA PRO A 425 23.19 -19.48 -13.28
C PRO A 425 22.94 -18.04 -13.71
N GLU A 426 22.33 -17.82 -14.88
CA GLU A 426 22.21 -16.54 -15.61
C GLU A 426 21.55 -15.36 -14.84
N SER A 427 21.01 -15.60 -13.64
CA SER A 427 20.40 -14.57 -12.78
C SER A 427 21.00 -14.47 -11.38
N TRP A 428 22.05 -15.22 -11.08
CA TRP A 428 22.63 -15.34 -9.75
C TRP A 428 24.06 -14.81 -9.74
N MET A 429 24.44 -14.20 -8.63
CA MET A 429 25.80 -13.73 -8.42
C MET A 429 26.23 -13.94 -6.96
N SER A 430 27.54 -14.05 -6.74
CA SER A 430 28.10 -13.83 -5.41
C SER A 430 28.00 -12.35 -5.05
N ILE A 431 27.74 -12.04 -3.78
CA ILE A 431 27.86 -10.67 -3.29
C ILE A 431 29.33 -10.22 -3.21
N GLY A 432 30.27 -11.17 -3.09
CA GLY A 432 31.68 -10.89 -2.83
C GLY A 432 32.41 -12.02 -2.11
N SER A 433 33.69 -11.77 -1.80
CA SER A 433 34.59 -12.75 -1.19
C SER A 433 35.55 -12.12 -0.16
N THR A 434 36.07 -12.94 0.74
CA THR A 434 37.25 -12.63 1.57
C THR A 434 38.43 -13.53 1.14
N PRO A 435 39.66 -13.31 1.65
CA PRO A 435 40.76 -14.26 1.45
C PRO A 435 40.48 -15.67 2.00
N HIS A 436 39.60 -15.79 3.00
CA HIS A 436 39.20 -17.05 3.60
C HIS A 436 38.09 -17.74 2.79
N CYS A 437 36.96 -17.09 2.57
CA CYS A 437 35.81 -17.67 1.87
C CYS A 437 35.50 -16.97 0.54
N THR A 438 35.35 -17.76 -0.53
CA THR A 438 35.11 -17.26 -1.90
C THR A 438 33.67 -16.80 -2.15
N VAL A 439 32.72 -17.20 -1.30
CA VAL A 439 31.31 -16.82 -1.42
C VAL A 439 30.83 -16.34 -0.05
N GLN A 440 30.78 -15.03 0.13
CA GLN A 440 30.30 -14.43 1.37
C GLN A 440 28.79 -14.13 1.36
N GLY A 441 28.10 -14.64 0.34
CA GLY A 441 26.69 -14.43 0.11
C GLY A 441 26.34 -14.60 -1.37
N ILE A 442 25.08 -14.89 -1.63
CA ILE A 442 24.48 -14.95 -2.96
C ILE A 442 23.38 -13.91 -3.11
N TYR A 443 23.17 -13.48 -4.35
CA TYR A 443 22.13 -12.54 -4.73
C TYR A 443 21.47 -12.97 -6.03
N GLN A 444 20.14 -12.94 -6.02
CA GLN A 444 19.29 -12.96 -7.20
C GLN A 444 18.40 -11.70 -7.15
N PRO A 445 18.56 -10.77 -8.10
CA PRO A 445 17.83 -9.50 -8.10
C PRO A 445 16.32 -9.66 -7.85
N GLY A 446 15.80 -8.87 -6.91
CA GLY A 446 14.38 -8.84 -6.52
C GLY A 446 13.85 -10.10 -5.82
N ARG A 447 14.66 -11.16 -5.62
CA ARG A 447 14.17 -12.46 -5.13
C ARG A 447 14.91 -12.98 -3.90
N VAL A 448 16.25 -13.03 -3.94
CA VAL A 448 17.05 -13.67 -2.90
C VAL A 448 18.28 -12.82 -2.59
N LEU A 449 18.57 -12.62 -1.32
CA LEU A 449 19.79 -11.98 -0.84
C LEU A 449 20.31 -12.77 0.36
N THR A 450 21.60 -12.99 0.51
CA THR A 450 22.12 -13.64 1.71
C THR A 450 23.46 -13.06 2.12
N PHE A 451 23.76 -13.06 3.40
CA PHE A 451 25.07 -12.72 3.95
C PHE A 451 25.61 -13.88 4.78
N GLN A 452 26.87 -14.27 4.56
CA GLN A 452 27.56 -15.23 5.43
C GLN A 452 27.98 -14.56 6.76
N GLY A 453 28.24 -13.24 6.73
CA GLY A 453 28.56 -12.43 7.90
C GLY A 453 27.32 -12.01 8.71
N HIS A 454 27.58 -11.62 9.95
CA HIS A 454 26.59 -11.22 10.95
C HIS A 454 26.57 -9.70 11.13
N PHE A 455 25.75 -8.99 10.37
CA PHE A 455 25.58 -7.54 10.58
C PHE A 455 24.75 -7.23 11.83
N GLU A 456 24.05 -8.23 12.36
CA GLU A 456 23.28 -8.12 13.57
C GLU A 456 24.17 -8.15 14.83
N PHE A 457 25.41 -8.64 14.72
CA PHE A 457 26.35 -8.70 15.85
C PHE A 457 27.09 -7.38 16.01
N ASP A 458 27.26 -6.94 17.25
CA ASP A 458 28.25 -5.95 17.65
C ASP A 458 29.38 -6.62 18.46
N GLU A 459 30.31 -5.81 18.96
CA GLU A 459 31.44 -6.29 19.77
C GLU A 459 30.98 -7.03 21.03
N GLU A 460 29.89 -6.61 21.68
CA GLU A 460 29.39 -7.25 22.91
C GLU A 460 28.78 -8.63 22.60
N ILE A 461 27.88 -8.70 21.62
CA ILE A 461 27.28 -9.95 21.17
C ILE A 461 28.37 -10.93 20.71
N SER A 462 29.34 -10.44 19.92
CA SER A 462 30.46 -11.26 19.43
C SER A 462 31.34 -11.75 20.57
N THR A 463 31.63 -10.90 21.55
CA THR A 463 32.44 -11.25 22.74
C THR A 463 31.81 -12.38 23.53
N GLU A 464 30.52 -12.26 23.85
CA GLU A 464 29.82 -13.26 24.65
C GLU A 464 29.59 -14.56 23.86
N THR A 465 29.37 -14.46 22.55
CA THR A 465 29.29 -15.62 21.65
C THR A 465 30.62 -16.38 21.61
N ILE A 466 31.75 -15.69 21.41
CA ILE A 466 33.07 -16.31 21.40
C ILE A 466 33.37 -16.98 22.74
N LYS A 467 33.17 -16.30 23.87
CA LYS A 467 33.41 -16.89 25.20
C LYS A 467 32.59 -18.16 25.44
N TYR A 468 31.37 -18.22 24.91
CA TYR A 468 30.48 -19.36 25.08
C TYR A 468 30.85 -20.55 24.19
N PHE A 469 31.27 -20.31 22.95
CA PHE A 469 31.54 -21.36 21.97
C PHE A 469 33.02 -21.78 21.88
N PHE A 470 33.96 -20.85 22.11
CA PHE A 470 35.39 -21.07 21.91
C PHE A 470 36.03 -21.48 23.23
N THR A 471 35.69 -22.69 23.68
CA THR A 471 36.22 -23.26 24.93
C THR A 471 37.12 -24.48 24.66
N PRO A 472 38.05 -24.81 25.58
CA PRO A 472 38.87 -26.02 25.46
C PRO A 472 38.06 -27.31 25.32
N GLU A 473 36.90 -27.40 25.99
CA GLU A 473 35.99 -28.54 25.91
C GLU A 473 35.38 -28.72 24.50
N ARG A 474 35.34 -27.63 23.72
CA ARG A 474 34.87 -27.61 22.33
C ARG A 474 36.02 -27.60 21.31
N GLY A 475 37.25 -27.81 21.77
CA GLY A 475 38.43 -27.97 20.93
C GLY A 475 39.15 -26.67 20.57
N PHE A 476 38.83 -25.55 21.24
CA PHE A 476 39.51 -24.27 21.03
C PHE A 476 40.56 -24.02 22.11
N MET A 477 41.80 -23.80 21.70
CA MET A 477 42.88 -23.44 22.63
C MET A 477 42.71 -22.01 23.15
N PRO A 478 43.16 -21.69 24.38
CA PRO A 478 43.06 -20.34 24.93
C PRO A 478 43.64 -19.25 24.03
N GLU A 479 44.75 -19.52 23.33
CA GLU A 479 45.30 -18.57 22.36
C GLU A 479 44.38 -18.29 21.17
N GLN A 480 43.61 -19.29 20.71
CA GLN A 480 42.65 -19.12 19.60
C GLN A 480 41.45 -18.31 20.06
N THR A 481 40.94 -18.55 21.27
CA THR A 481 39.88 -17.75 21.88
C THR A 481 40.32 -16.30 22.05
N GLN A 482 41.54 -16.07 22.54
CA GLN A 482 42.07 -14.71 22.71
C GLN A 482 42.26 -14.02 21.35
N ALA A 483 42.80 -14.71 20.35
CA ALA A 483 42.95 -14.18 19.00
C ALA A 483 41.59 -13.78 18.38
N ALA A 484 40.56 -14.62 18.55
CA ALA A 484 39.20 -14.31 18.10
C ALA A 484 38.63 -13.06 18.79
N LEU A 485 38.82 -12.93 20.11
CA LEU A 485 38.40 -11.74 20.88
C LEU A 485 39.11 -10.46 20.43
N ASP A 486 40.36 -10.56 19.98
CA ASP A 486 41.09 -9.40 19.47
C ASP A 486 40.64 -9.02 18.04
N GLN A 487 40.18 -9.98 17.23
CA GLN A 487 39.74 -9.77 15.84
C GLN A 487 38.33 -9.18 15.70
N ILE A 488 37.48 -9.28 16.72
CA ILE A 488 36.13 -8.69 16.71
C ILE A 488 36.10 -7.20 17.08
N ARG A 489 37.23 -6.65 17.56
CA ARG A 489 37.34 -5.24 17.96
C ARG A 489 37.56 -4.34 16.77
N GLY A 490 36.78 -3.27 16.66
CA GLY A 490 36.96 -2.26 15.62
C GLY A 490 35.65 -1.73 15.07
N LYS A 491 35.73 -0.99 13.96
CA LYS A 491 34.55 -0.52 13.23
C LYS A 491 34.21 -1.52 12.13
N ASP A 492 32.96 -1.96 12.11
CA ASP A 492 32.36 -2.66 10.97
C ASP A 492 31.40 -1.72 10.21
N ASP A 493 30.81 -2.24 9.14
CA ASP A 493 29.82 -1.54 8.31
C ASP A 493 28.43 -2.20 8.47
N SER A 494 28.10 -2.64 9.70
CA SER A 494 26.82 -3.30 10.02
C SER A 494 25.59 -2.47 9.65
N GLU A 495 25.66 -1.14 9.82
CA GLU A 495 24.60 -0.22 9.40
C GLU A 495 24.39 -0.22 7.89
N GLU A 496 25.46 -0.28 7.10
CA GLU A 496 25.39 -0.32 5.63
C GLU A 496 24.81 -1.64 5.14
N ALA A 497 25.19 -2.76 5.75
CA ALA A 497 24.58 -4.07 5.49
C ALA A 497 23.08 -4.07 5.83
N ALA A 498 22.69 -3.44 6.93
CA ALA A 498 21.28 -3.31 7.31
C ALA A 498 20.48 -2.40 6.34
N LYS A 499 21.10 -1.33 5.80
CA LYS A 499 20.51 -0.50 4.74
C LYS A 499 20.30 -1.27 3.45
N VAL A 500 21.26 -2.12 3.05
CA VAL A 500 21.10 -3.02 1.89
C VAL A 500 19.92 -3.96 2.09
N LEU A 501 19.83 -4.60 3.27
CA LEU A 501 18.72 -5.50 3.57
C LEU A 501 17.38 -4.78 3.60
N HIS A 502 17.33 -3.58 4.19
CA HIS A 502 16.13 -2.76 4.17
C HIS A 502 15.70 -2.43 2.73
N ALA A 503 16.61 -1.91 1.90
CA ALA A 503 16.33 -1.61 0.49
C ALA A 503 15.85 -2.84 -0.28
N PHE A 504 16.45 -4.00 -0.01
CA PHE A 504 16.03 -5.27 -0.59
C PHE A 504 14.60 -5.64 -0.21
N PHE A 505 14.21 -5.53 1.07
CA PHE A 505 12.84 -5.82 1.51
C PHE A 505 11.83 -4.82 0.96
N THR A 506 12.18 -3.53 0.88
CA THR A 506 11.29 -2.49 0.37
C THR A 506 11.19 -2.46 -1.16
N GLY A 507 12.06 -3.21 -1.86
CA GLY A 507 12.18 -3.18 -3.32
C GLY A 507 12.70 -1.86 -3.87
N SER A 508 13.37 -1.05 -3.04
CA SER A 508 13.92 0.25 -3.44
C SER A 508 15.12 0.13 -4.38
N ASN A 509 15.69 -1.08 -4.48
CA ASN A 509 16.79 -1.43 -5.37
C ASN A 509 16.36 -1.90 -6.77
N ASP A 510 15.04 -1.97 -7.02
CA ASP A 510 14.46 -2.43 -8.28
C ASP A 510 13.96 -1.27 -9.17
N GLU A 511 14.05 -0.02 -8.68
CA GLU A 511 13.83 1.24 -9.41
C GLU A 511 15.15 1.75 -9.99
#